data_AF-A0A926SNU4-F1
#
_entry.id   AF-A0A926SNU4-F1
#
_cell.length_a   1.000
_cell.length_b   1.000
_cell.length_c   1.000
_cell.angle_alpha   90.00
_cell.angle_beta   90.00
_cell.angle_gamma   90.00
#
_symmetry.space_group_name_H-M   'P 1'
#
loop_
_entity.id
_entity.type
_entity.pdbx_description
1 polymer ?
#
loop_
_entity_poly.entity_id
_entity_poly.type
_entity_poly.pdbx_seq_one_letter_code
_entity_poly.pdbx_strand_id
1 'polypeptide(L)'
;MLDQVAAAFARQDYETAARLVKQLQQQSPDHPWVKLYVARLQEVSGQFASAEQIYRTLLRDTTHPKIALQARQGLHRLEAEAHQTPSHPTIAEAKADLANPVNGALVLEAISPEARQTAAQNFARIMRLDTYAARLLLPSRGWRLYRLGVIDQLEEWGQQLVAAEIPVFWLPLTAIQRIRVFRVESLQSTSQQATVICQSETNQKGALRFNWSEVAGRVEGRLPIFEQVVDKNIHNQLVRKEQTQDYAQVLDLHLPHRNSILRFGDWSYQFEQGQEAAPFDAVRSTPLTSNRLKWNQLVRSIEAALGNVPVWSDFPAFGESAIESLAMVRLPSHIDLFRQAPTAWDTAFQLYSGLVFEQKSKRSA
;
A
#
# COMPACT_ATOMS: atom_id res chain seq x y z
N MET A 1 -26.95 18.95 -26.24
CA MET A 1 -25.66 19.70 -26.25
C MET A 1 -24.59 19.06 -25.37
N LEU A 2 -24.91 18.55 -24.16
CA LEU A 2 -23.91 17.85 -23.33
C LEU A 2 -23.27 16.64 -24.03
N ASP A 3 -24.04 15.90 -24.84
CA ASP A 3 -23.51 14.77 -25.63
C ASP A 3 -22.57 15.21 -26.76
N GLN A 4 -22.77 16.43 -27.30
CA GLN A 4 -21.88 17.01 -28.32
C GLN A 4 -20.55 17.45 -27.69
N VAL A 5 -20.57 17.95 -26.45
CA VAL A 5 -19.36 18.24 -25.67
C VAL A 5 -18.62 16.93 -25.36
N ALA A 6 -19.32 15.90 -24.90
CA ALA A 6 -18.72 14.58 -24.65
C ALA A 6 -18.06 13.99 -25.90
N ALA A 7 -18.72 14.10 -27.06
CA ALA A 7 -18.19 13.66 -28.35
C ALA A 7 -16.96 14.48 -28.80
N ALA A 8 -16.94 15.79 -28.57
CA ALA A 8 -15.78 16.64 -28.87
C ALA A 8 -14.56 16.27 -28.01
N PHE A 9 -14.76 16.04 -26.71
CA PHE A 9 -13.70 15.52 -25.83
C PHE A 9 -13.20 14.13 -26.26
N ALA A 10 -14.09 13.23 -26.69
CA ALA A 10 -13.70 11.91 -27.18
C ALA A 10 -12.86 11.97 -28.48
N ARG A 11 -13.03 13.01 -29.28
CA ARG A 11 -12.28 13.27 -30.51
C ARG A 11 -11.05 14.16 -30.30
N GLN A 12 -10.77 14.56 -29.06
CA GLN A 12 -9.70 15.52 -28.71
C GLN A 12 -9.83 16.88 -29.43
N ASP A 13 -11.04 17.24 -29.88
CA ASP A 13 -11.35 18.53 -30.50
C ASP A 13 -11.68 19.56 -29.39
N TYR A 14 -10.62 20.05 -28.75
CA TYR A 14 -10.73 20.92 -27.59
C TYR A 14 -11.18 22.35 -27.94
N GLU A 15 -10.97 22.81 -29.17
CA GLU A 15 -11.47 24.11 -29.64
C GLU A 15 -12.99 24.10 -29.77
N THR A 16 -13.55 23.04 -30.37
CA THR A 16 -15.00 22.87 -30.45
C THR A 16 -15.60 22.62 -29.07
N ALA A 17 -14.93 21.84 -28.21
CA ALA A 17 -15.36 21.63 -26.83
C ALA A 17 -15.39 22.94 -26.04
N ALA A 18 -14.38 23.81 -26.17
CA ALA A 18 -14.32 25.10 -25.48
C ALA A 18 -15.47 26.04 -25.87
N ARG A 19 -15.78 26.13 -27.17
CA ARG A 19 -16.91 26.95 -27.67
C ARG A 19 -18.25 26.44 -27.13
N LEU A 20 -18.48 25.13 -27.17
CA LEU A 20 -19.72 24.51 -26.69
C LEU A 20 -19.88 24.63 -25.16
N VAL A 21 -18.80 24.45 -24.39
CA VAL A 21 -18.82 24.61 -22.93
C VAL A 21 -19.07 26.05 -22.53
N LYS A 22 -18.48 27.04 -23.23
CA LYS A 22 -18.72 28.47 -22.97
C LYS A 22 -20.18 28.85 -23.17
N GLN A 23 -20.83 28.31 -24.21
CA GLN A 23 -22.26 28.52 -24.47
C GLN A 23 -23.12 27.89 -23.37
N LEU A 24 -22.78 26.66 -22.94
CA LEU A 24 -23.49 25.98 -21.84
C LEU A 24 -23.30 26.67 -20.49
N GLN A 25 -22.13 27.26 -20.24
CA GLN A 25 -21.85 28.02 -19.02
C GLN A 25 -22.68 29.30 -18.94
N GLN A 26 -22.95 29.96 -20.07
CA GLN A 26 -23.84 31.12 -20.12
C GLN A 26 -25.32 30.74 -19.90
N GLN A 27 -25.73 29.56 -20.36
CA GLN A 27 -27.11 29.10 -20.24
C GLN A 27 -27.43 28.45 -18.89
N SER A 28 -26.46 27.78 -18.26
CA SER A 28 -26.66 27.01 -17.03
C SER A 28 -25.36 26.89 -16.22
N PRO A 29 -24.90 27.99 -15.59
CA PRO A 29 -23.62 28.04 -14.89
C PRO A 29 -23.52 27.07 -13.70
N ASP A 30 -24.64 26.77 -13.06
CA ASP A 30 -24.67 25.90 -11.88
C ASP A 30 -24.84 24.41 -12.17
N HIS A 31 -25.04 24.04 -13.43
CA HIS A 31 -25.28 22.65 -13.79
C HIS A 31 -24.01 21.80 -13.56
N PRO A 32 -24.06 20.72 -12.75
CA PRO A 32 -22.88 19.93 -12.37
C PRO A 32 -22.07 19.36 -13.55
N TRP A 33 -22.75 18.96 -14.64
CA TRP A 33 -22.06 18.51 -15.85
C TRP A 33 -21.30 19.64 -16.56
N VAL A 34 -21.80 20.88 -16.49
CA VAL A 34 -21.13 22.04 -17.10
C VAL A 34 -19.87 22.37 -16.31
N LYS A 35 -19.96 22.39 -14.97
CA LYS A 35 -18.80 22.55 -14.07
C LYS A 35 -17.74 21.46 -14.32
N LEU A 36 -18.15 20.21 -14.55
CA LEU A 36 -17.23 19.11 -14.87
C LEU A 36 -16.48 19.32 -16.20
N TYR A 37 -17.18 19.77 -17.24
CA TYR A 37 -16.55 20.03 -18.54
C TYR A 37 -15.66 21.27 -18.53
N VAL A 38 -16.00 22.29 -17.72
CA VAL A 38 -15.11 23.44 -17.48
C VAL A 38 -13.80 22.98 -16.82
N ALA A 39 -13.87 22.13 -15.79
CA ALA A 39 -12.68 21.59 -15.12
C ALA A 39 -11.79 20.80 -16.10
N ARG A 40 -12.38 19.99 -16.99
CA ARG A 40 -11.63 19.26 -18.03
C ARG A 40 -10.96 20.18 -19.05
N LEU A 41 -11.58 21.30 -19.42
CA LEU A 41 -10.93 22.29 -20.29
C LEU A 41 -9.75 22.95 -19.58
N GLN A 42 -9.88 23.25 -18.29
CA GLN A 42 -8.80 23.83 -17.49
C GLN A 42 -7.63 22.85 -17.32
N GLU A 43 -7.93 21.56 -17.15
CA GLU A 43 -6.93 20.47 -17.15
C GLU A 43 -6.13 20.46 -18.46
N VAL A 44 -6.80 20.35 -19.61
CA VAL A 44 -6.13 20.33 -20.93
C VAL A 44 -5.41 21.65 -21.26
N SER A 45 -5.85 22.77 -20.68
CA SER A 45 -5.22 24.09 -20.88
C SER A 45 -4.06 24.36 -19.91
N GLY A 46 -3.65 23.38 -19.09
CA GLY A 46 -2.54 23.51 -18.13
C GLY A 46 -2.86 24.33 -16.87
N GLN A 47 -4.13 24.67 -16.64
CA GLN A 47 -4.60 25.43 -15.47
C GLN A 47 -4.98 24.50 -14.31
N PHE A 48 -4.03 23.68 -13.89
CA PHE A 48 -4.24 22.55 -12.99
C PHE A 48 -4.84 22.93 -11.63
N ALA A 49 -4.38 24.02 -11.01
CA ALA A 49 -4.91 24.48 -9.72
C ALA A 49 -6.40 24.87 -9.80
N SER A 50 -6.81 25.50 -10.89
CA SER A 50 -8.21 25.85 -11.12
C SER A 50 -9.06 24.60 -11.39
N ALA A 51 -8.55 23.66 -12.19
CA ALA A 51 -9.21 22.39 -12.45
C ALA A 51 -9.43 21.57 -11.17
N GLU A 52 -8.41 21.51 -10.30
CA GLU A 52 -8.45 20.81 -9.01
C GLU A 52 -9.55 21.37 -8.10
N GLN A 53 -9.62 22.70 -7.97
CA GLN A 53 -10.64 23.36 -7.15
C GLN A 53 -12.06 23.04 -7.62
N ILE A 54 -12.29 23.01 -8.93
CA ILE A 54 -13.61 22.69 -9.49
C ILE A 54 -13.95 21.22 -9.26
N TYR A 55 -13.00 20.29 -9.43
CA TYR A 55 -13.23 18.87 -9.13
C TYR A 55 -13.55 18.61 -7.66
N ARG A 56 -12.84 19.26 -6.73
CA ARG A 56 -13.12 19.17 -5.28
C ARG A 56 -14.51 19.72 -4.95
N THR A 57 -14.87 20.85 -5.55
CA THR A 57 -16.21 21.45 -5.38
C THR A 57 -17.30 20.51 -5.91
N LEU A 58 -17.11 19.93 -7.10
CA LEU A 58 -18.03 18.95 -7.66
C LEU A 58 -18.23 17.73 -6.77
N LEU A 59 -17.18 17.24 -6.13
CA LEU A 59 -17.26 16.09 -5.23
C LEU A 59 -17.98 16.38 -3.92
N ARG A 60 -17.95 17.64 -3.45
CA ARG A 60 -18.70 18.08 -2.29
C ARG A 60 -20.20 18.24 -2.61
N ASP A 61 -20.49 18.76 -3.80
CA ASP A 61 -21.85 19.25 -4.10
C ASP A 61 -22.69 18.26 -4.93
N THR A 62 -22.09 17.24 -5.56
CA THR A 62 -22.82 16.32 -6.44
C THR A 62 -23.28 15.03 -5.74
N THR A 63 -24.54 14.67 -5.95
CA THR A 63 -25.08 13.34 -5.64
C THR A 63 -25.05 12.40 -6.85
N HIS A 64 -24.65 12.90 -8.03
CA HIS A 64 -24.70 12.14 -9.28
C HIS A 64 -23.46 11.24 -9.44
N PRO A 65 -23.58 9.90 -9.39
CA PRO A 65 -22.43 8.99 -9.30
C PRO A 65 -21.43 9.11 -10.46
N LYS A 66 -21.92 9.32 -11.69
CA LYS A 66 -21.04 9.49 -12.86
C LYS A 66 -20.19 10.77 -12.81
N ILE A 67 -20.72 11.86 -12.26
CA ILE A 67 -20.00 13.14 -12.15
C ILE A 67 -18.94 13.01 -11.05
N ALA A 68 -19.30 12.39 -9.92
CA ALA A 68 -18.35 12.09 -8.85
C ALA A 68 -17.21 11.18 -9.35
N LEU A 69 -17.51 10.14 -10.13
CA LEU A 69 -16.48 9.28 -10.72
C LEU A 69 -15.54 10.07 -11.65
N GLN A 70 -16.09 10.87 -12.55
CA GLN A 70 -15.28 11.65 -13.51
C GLN A 70 -14.48 12.78 -12.85
N ALA A 71 -15.00 13.39 -11.77
CA ALA A 71 -14.27 14.38 -10.99
C ALA A 71 -13.10 13.75 -10.21
N ARG A 72 -13.31 12.57 -9.61
CA ARG A 72 -12.23 11.79 -8.97
C ARG A 72 -11.15 11.40 -9.98
N GLN A 73 -11.54 10.94 -11.17
CA GLN A 73 -10.60 10.65 -12.25
C GLN A 73 -9.83 11.89 -12.70
N GLY A 74 -10.45 13.07 -12.69
CA GLY A 74 -9.79 14.35 -12.96
C GLY A 74 -8.70 14.66 -11.94
N LEU A 75 -9.01 14.57 -10.65
CA LEU A 75 -8.02 14.76 -9.58
C LEU A 75 -6.84 13.79 -9.69
N HIS A 76 -7.12 12.52 -9.98
CA HIS A 76 -6.06 11.52 -10.16
C HIS A 76 -5.12 11.84 -11.34
N ARG A 77 -5.64 12.40 -12.44
CA ARG A 77 -4.80 12.82 -13.58
C ARG A 77 -3.92 14.02 -13.21
N LEU A 78 -4.49 15.01 -12.54
CA LEU A 78 -3.74 16.18 -12.04
C LEU A 78 -2.64 15.77 -11.04
N GLU A 79 -2.94 14.82 -10.15
CA GLU A 79 -1.95 14.28 -9.21
C GLU A 79 -0.85 13.52 -9.95
N ALA A 80 -1.17 12.67 -10.92
CA ALA A 80 -0.18 11.95 -11.72
C ALA A 80 0.75 12.90 -12.52
N GLU A 81 0.22 14.03 -12.99
CA GLU A 81 0.98 15.05 -13.74
C GLU A 81 1.85 15.92 -12.83
N ALA A 82 1.39 16.18 -11.59
CA ALA A 82 2.20 16.83 -10.55
C ALA A 82 3.43 15.98 -10.14
N HIS A 83 3.36 14.65 -10.26
CA HIS A 83 4.50 13.76 -9.99
C HIS A 83 5.53 13.72 -11.13
N GLN A 84 5.21 14.28 -12.31
CA GLN A 84 6.14 14.37 -13.45
C GLN A 84 6.91 15.69 -13.51
N THR A 85 6.52 16.69 -12.72
CA THR A 85 7.26 17.96 -12.62
C THR A 85 8.21 17.89 -11.43
N PRO A 86 9.54 17.89 -11.62
CA PRO A 86 10.48 17.89 -10.50
C PRO A 86 10.47 19.29 -9.89
N SER A 87 9.74 19.47 -8.80
CA SER A 87 9.84 20.67 -7.97
C SER A 87 10.15 20.25 -6.54
N HIS A 88 11.45 20.41 -6.23
CA HIS A 88 12.11 20.53 -4.93
C HIS A 88 11.27 20.26 -3.66
N PRO A 89 11.68 19.28 -2.83
CA PRO A 89 11.09 19.06 -1.51
C PRO A 89 11.71 20.04 -0.52
N THR A 90 10.89 20.80 0.20
CA THR A 90 11.29 21.32 1.54
C THR A 90 10.18 22.01 2.34
N ILE A 91 9.00 22.33 1.77
CA ILE A 91 8.02 23.13 2.54
C ILE A 91 6.57 22.61 2.51
N ALA A 92 6.24 21.64 1.63
CA ALA A 92 4.86 21.14 1.52
C ALA A 92 4.50 20.02 2.52
N GLU A 93 5.48 19.25 3.00
CA GLU A 93 5.23 18.11 3.89
C GLU A 93 4.77 18.55 5.29
N ALA A 94 5.29 19.67 5.80
CA ALA A 94 4.93 20.19 7.13
C ALA A 94 3.50 20.77 7.23
N LYS A 95 2.85 21.12 6.12
CA LYS A 95 1.46 21.63 6.12
C LYS A 95 0.41 20.55 5.88
N ALA A 96 0.78 19.39 5.35
CA ALA A 96 -0.14 18.28 5.13
C ALA A 96 -0.44 17.48 6.42
N ASP A 97 0.46 17.51 7.40
CA ASP A 97 0.31 16.81 8.68
C ASP A 97 -0.81 17.35 9.57
N LEU A 98 -1.26 18.59 9.36
CA LEU A 98 -2.36 19.18 10.15
C LEU A 98 -3.77 18.86 9.62
N ALA A 99 -3.90 18.21 8.45
CA ALA A 99 -5.19 17.99 7.78
C ALA A 99 -5.59 16.51 7.62
N ASN A 100 -4.74 15.56 8.00
CA ASN A 100 -5.06 14.13 7.96
C ASN A 100 -5.45 13.61 9.35
N PRO A 101 -6.75 13.35 9.63
CA PRO A 101 -7.20 12.85 10.93
C PRO A 101 -6.82 11.38 11.19
N VAL A 102 -6.19 10.71 10.22
CA VAL A 102 -5.75 9.31 10.31
C VAL A 102 -4.27 9.28 10.64
N ASN A 103 -3.94 9.07 11.91
CA ASN A 103 -2.57 9.03 12.40
C ASN A 103 -2.25 7.78 13.22
N GLY A 104 -3.18 6.83 13.34
CA GLY A 104 -2.98 5.57 14.04
C GLY A 104 -3.68 4.38 13.40
N ALA A 105 -3.24 3.18 13.79
CA ALA A 105 -3.83 1.90 13.40
C ALA A 105 -4.16 1.07 14.65
N LEU A 106 -5.35 0.47 14.67
CA LEU A 106 -5.80 -0.51 15.66
C LEU A 106 -5.88 -1.88 14.99
N VAL A 107 -5.17 -2.85 15.55
CA VAL A 107 -4.95 -4.18 14.97
C VAL A 107 -5.39 -5.25 15.96
N LEU A 108 -6.28 -6.13 15.51
CA LEU A 108 -6.74 -7.28 16.26
C LEU A 108 -5.81 -8.47 16.00
N GLU A 109 -5.48 -9.20 17.06
CA GLU A 109 -4.71 -10.44 16.97
C GLU A 109 -5.63 -11.66 16.98
N ALA A 110 -5.09 -12.80 16.56
CA ALA A 110 -5.83 -14.05 16.47
C ALA A 110 -6.42 -14.45 17.84
N ILE A 111 -7.69 -14.84 17.81
CA ILE A 111 -8.42 -15.31 18.99
C ILE A 111 -8.56 -16.82 18.90
N SER A 112 -8.26 -17.49 20.01
CA SER A 112 -8.42 -18.94 20.11
C SER A 112 -9.88 -19.36 19.91
N PRO A 113 -10.14 -20.55 19.33
CA PRO A 113 -11.51 -21.05 19.15
C PRO A 113 -12.33 -21.05 20.45
N GLU A 114 -11.69 -21.37 21.57
CA GLU A 114 -12.31 -21.49 22.89
C GLU A 114 -12.79 -20.13 23.42
N ALA A 115 -12.00 -19.08 23.24
CA ALA A 115 -12.33 -17.72 23.71
C ALA A 115 -13.26 -16.96 22.74
N ARG A 116 -13.45 -17.47 21.52
CA ARG A 116 -14.08 -16.70 20.42
C ARG A 116 -15.51 -16.28 20.69
N GLN A 117 -16.32 -17.11 21.35
CA GLN A 117 -17.71 -16.78 21.64
C GLN A 117 -17.82 -15.61 22.64
N THR A 118 -17.08 -15.69 23.74
CA THR A 118 -17.02 -14.64 24.77
C THR A 118 -16.42 -13.37 24.19
N ALA A 119 -15.33 -13.48 23.43
CA ALA A 119 -14.71 -12.34 22.76
C ALA A 119 -15.68 -11.65 21.79
N ALA A 120 -16.48 -12.39 21.03
CA ALA A 120 -17.48 -11.80 20.12
C ALA A 120 -18.56 -11.00 20.86
N GLN A 121 -19.04 -11.51 22.00
CA GLN A 121 -20.03 -10.80 22.83
C GLN A 121 -19.44 -9.52 23.44
N ASN A 122 -18.23 -9.61 23.98
CA ASN A 122 -17.52 -8.47 24.54
C ASN A 122 -17.22 -7.41 23.46
N PHE A 123 -16.73 -7.84 22.31
CA PHE A 123 -16.45 -6.97 21.16
C PHE A 123 -17.71 -6.27 20.67
N ALA A 124 -18.82 -7.00 20.52
CA ALA A 124 -20.11 -6.44 20.14
C ALA A 124 -20.56 -5.32 21.09
N ARG A 125 -20.43 -5.54 22.40
CA ARG A 125 -20.77 -4.54 23.42
C ARG A 125 -19.90 -3.29 23.34
N ILE A 126 -18.59 -3.45 23.25
CA ILE A 126 -17.63 -2.33 23.21
C ILE A 126 -17.81 -1.52 21.92
N MET A 127 -17.94 -2.20 20.78
CA MET A 127 -18.01 -1.56 19.46
C MET A 127 -19.43 -1.21 19.03
N ARG A 128 -20.43 -1.51 19.86
CA ARG A 128 -21.86 -1.29 19.59
C ARG A 128 -22.32 -1.94 18.28
N LEU A 129 -21.92 -3.19 18.09
CA LEU A 129 -22.28 -4.04 16.96
C LEU A 129 -23.21 -5.16 17.43
N ASP A 130 -23.86 -5.85 16.50
CA ASP A 130 -24.46 -7.14 16.81
C ASP A 130 -23.37 -8.23 16.93
N THR A 131 -23.68 -9.28 17.69
CA THR A 131 -22.74 -10.38 17.96
C THR A 131 -22.29 -11.12 16.69
N TYR A 132 -23.13 -11.18 15.65
CA TYR A 132 -22.80 -11.86 14.41
C TYR A 132 -21.77 -11.05 13.61
N ALA A 133 -21.99 -9.75 13.42
CA ALA A 133 -21.02 -8.86 12.79
C ALA A 133 -19.70 -8.82 13.57
N ALA A 134 -19.75 -8.74 14.90
CA ALA A 134 -18.57 -8.80 15.76
C ALA A 134 -17.75 -10.08 15.52
N ARG A 135 -18.41 -11.24 15.45
CA ARG A 135 -17.75 -12.54 15.21
C ARG A 135 -17.04 -12.60 13.85
N LEU A 136 -17.58 -11.96 12.82
CA LEU A 136 -16.97 -11.89 11.47
C LEU A 136 -15.73 -10.98 11.43
N LEU A 137 -15.65 -10.00 12.33
CA LEU A 137 -14.52 -9.06 12.41
C LEU A 137 -13.35 -9.66 13.20
N LEU A 138 -13.60 -10.51 14.19
CA LEU A 138 -12.56 -11.15 14.99
C LEU A 138 -11.76 -12.19 14.17
N PRO A 139 -10.43 -12.03 14.03
CA PRO A 139 -9.60 -12.96 13.29
C PRO A 139 -9.38 -14.27 14.06
N SER A 140 -9.38 -15.40 13.35
CA SER A 140 -8.96 -16.70 13.90
C SER A 140 -7.48 -16.99 13.70
N ARG A 141 -6.80 -16.23 12.84
CA ARG A 141 -5.38 -16.39 12.53
C ARG A 141 -4.80 -15.04 12.14
N GLY A 142 -3.51 -14.86 12.45
CA GLY A 142 -2.74 -13.69 12.07
C GLY A 142 -3.30 -12.41 12.67
N TRP A 143 -2.96 -11.30 12.03
CA TRP A 143 -3.43 -9.97 12.39
C TRP A 143 -4.50 -9.49 11.43
N ARG A 144 -5.41 -8.66 11.93
CA ARG A 144 -6.40 -7.95 11.12
C ARG A 144 -6.37 -6.47 11.43
N LEU A 145 -6.22 -5.64 10.40
CA LEU A 145 -6.44 -4.21 10.55
C LEU A 145 -7.93 -3.97 10.82
N TYR A 146 -8.24 -3.47 12.01
CA TYR A 146 -9.64 -3.19 12.37
C TYR A 146 -10.03 -1.76 12.00
N ARG A 147 -9.19 -0.78 12.35
CA ARG A 147 -9.50 0.63 12.11
C ARG A 147 -8.24 1.48 11.98
N LEU A 148 -8.37 2.50 11.14
CA LEU A 148 -7.45 3.63 11.04
C LEU A 148 -8.15 4.87 11.55
N GLY A 149 -7.46 5.74 12.28
CA GLY A 149 -8.08 6.93 12.88
C GLY A 149 -7.14 7.74 13.75
N VAL A 150 -7.71 8.57 14.61
CA VAL A 150 -6.98 9.37 15.61
C VAL A 150 -6.48 8.45 16.72
N ILE A 151 -5.19 8.51 17.01
CA ILE A 151 -4.51 7.59 17.94
C ILE A 151 -5.15 7.55 19.32
N ASP A 152 -5.58 8.69 19.88
CA ASP A 152 -6.18 8.77 21.22
C ASP A 152 -7.51 7.98 21.30
N GLN A 153 -8.33 8.02 20.25
CA GLN A 153 -9.58 7.26 20.19
C GLN A 153 -9.30 5.75 20.04
N LEU A 154 -8.28 5.41 19.26
CA LEU A 154 -7.86 4.02 19.08
C LEU A 154 -7.30 3.44 20.38
N GLU A 155 -6.59 4.25 21.15
CA GLU A 155 -6.09 3.88 22.47
C GLU A 155 -7.24 3.61 23.45
N GLU A 156 -8.24 4.49 23.52
CA GLU A 156 -9.41 4.29 24.37
C GLU A 156 -10.12 2.95 24.06
N TRP A 157 -10.38 2.67 22.78
CA TRP A 157 -10.95 1.38 22.38
C TRP A 157 -10.01 0.21 22.66
N GLY A 158 -8.72 0.38 22.39
CA GLY A 158 -7.70 -0.63 22.65
C GLY A 158 -7.67 -1.06 24.11
N GLN A 159 -7.68 -0.10 25.05
CA GLN A 159 -7.71 -0.36 26.48
C GLN A 159 -8.99 -1.12 26.91
N GLN A 160 -10.15 -0.73 26.37
CA GLN A 160 -11.41 -1.43 26.65
C GLN A 160 -11.41 -2.87 26.15
N LEU A 161 -10.82 -3.11 24.98
CA LEU A 161 -10.68 -4.44 24.38
C LEU A 161 -9.71 -5.33 25.16
N VAL A 162 -8.55 -4.79 25.57
CA VAL A 162 -7.59 -5.50 26.44
C VAL A 162 -8.25 -5.87 27.77
N ALA A 163 -8.99 -4.95 28.39
CA ALA A 163 -9.71 -5.21 29.64
C ALA A 163 -10.81 -6.28 29.49
N ALA A 164 -11.27 -6.53 28.27
CA ALA A 164 -12.23 -7.57 27.94
C ALA A 164 -11.58 -8.86 27.40
N GLU A 165 -10.26 -9.02 27.61
CA GLU A 165 -9.45 -10.16 27.20
C GLU A 165 -9.43 -10.39 25.68
N ILE A 166 -9.55 -9.32 24.89
CA ILE A 166 -9.46 -9.36 23.44
C ILE A 166 -8.05 -8.91 23.03
N PRO A 167 -7.21 -9.79 22.47
CA PRO A 167 -5.88 -9.45 21.98
C PRO A 167 -5.93 -8.35 20.92
N VAL A 168 -5.34 -7.20 21.25
CA VAL A 168 -5.34 -6.02 20.39
C VAL A 168 -4.11 -5.18 20.69
N PHE A 169 -3.63 -4.46 19.68
CA PHE A 169 -2.66 -3.40 19.87
C PHE A 169 -2.93 -2.22 18.95
N TRP A 170 -2.39 -1.07 19.32
CA TRP A 170 -2.47 0.16 18.54
C TRP A 170 -1.10 0.82 18.45
N LEU A 171 -0.90 1.59 17.39
CA LEU A 171 0.30 2.41 17.21
C LEU A 171 0.01 3.61 16.31
N PRO A 172 0.77 4.70 16.50
CA PRO A 172 0.76 5.81 15.56
C PRO A 172 1.45 5.39 14.25
N LEU A 173 0.87 5.78 13.11
CA LEU A 173 1.45 5.56 11.79
C LEU A 173 2.81 6.26 11.65
N THR A 174 3.04 7.34 12.41
CA THR A 174 4.32 8.05 12.46
C THR A 174 5.46 7.20 13.01
N ALA A 175 5.19 6.19 13.85
CA ALA A 175 6.21 5.22 14.27
C ALA A 175 6.71 4.42 13.06
N ILE A 176 5.79 3.92 12.23
CA ILE A 176 6.14 3.18 11.01
C ILE A 176 6.83 4.09 9.98
N GLN A 177 6.36 5.32 9.80
CA GLN A 177 6.96 6.28 8.86
C GLN A 177 8.41 6.64 9.20
N ARG A 178 8.83 6.49 10.47
CA ARG A 178 10.21 6.76 10.88
C ARG A 178 11.17 5.62 10.57
N ILE A 179 10.66 4.42 10.27
CA ILE A 179 11.47 3.25 9.95
C ILE A 179 12.13 3.48 8.59
N ARG A 180 13.47 3.39 8.56
CA ARG A 180 14.23 3.57 7.31
C ARG A 180 14.09 2.33 6.44
N VAL A 181 13.60 2.48 5.22
CA VAL A 181 13.49 1.35 4.28
C VAL A 181 14.58 1.43 3.23
N PHE A 182 15.40 0.38 3.15
CA PHE A 182 16.43 0.22 2.13
C PHE A 182 16.02 -0.88 1.15
N ARG A 183 15.81 -0.51 -0.12
CA ARG A 183 15.48 -1.46 -1.19
C ARG A 183 16.75 -2.17 -1.63
N VAL A 184 16.83 -3.47 -1.42
CA VAL A 184 18.02 -4.27 -1.70
C VAL A 184 18.08 -4.65 -3.17
N GLU A 185 19.20 -4.34 -3.81
CA GLU A 185 19.52 -4.73 -5.18
C GLU A 185 20.36 -6.00 -5.22
N SER A 186 21.32 -6.15 -4.30
CA SER A 186 22.15 -7.36 -4.22
C SER A 186 22.64 -7.61 -2.80
N LEU A 187 22.99 -8.86 -2.52
CA LEU A 187 23.53 -9.32 -1.25
C LEU A 187 24.82 -10.09 -1.49
N GLN A 188 25.85 -9.74 -0.72
CA GLN A 188 27.05 -10.53 -0.54
C GLN A 188 27.13 -10.96 0.92
N SER A 189 27.43 -12.24 1.18
CA SER A 189 27.37 -12.76 2.53
C SER A 189 28.48 -13.73 2.87
N THR A 190 28.76 -13.80 4.16
CA THR A 190 29.61 -14.79 4.82
C THR A 190 28.78 -15.46 5.91
N SER A 191 29.37 -16.41 6.64
CA SER A 191 28.68 -17.11 7.74
C SER A 191 28.23 -16.18 8.87
N GLN A 192 28.91 -15.04 9.10
CA GLN A 192 28.60 -14.13 10.22
C GLN A 192 28.02 -12.79 9.77
N GLN A 193 28.42 -12.31 8.59
CA GLN A 193 28.12 -10.96 8.13
C GLN A 193 27.59 -10.93 6.71
N ALA A 194 26.76 -9.94 6.45
CA ALA A 194 26.19 -9.63 5.16
C ALA A 194 26.47 -8.17 4.79
N THR A 195 26.69 -7.93 3.51
CA THR A 195 26.72 -6.60 2.91
C THR A 195 25.69 -6.56 1.81
N VAL A 196 24.72 -5.66 1.92
CA VAL A 196 23.73 -5.41 0.87
C VAL A 196 24.11 -4.17 0.08
N ILE A 197 23.94 -4.22 -1.23
CA ILE A 197 23.86 -3.03 -2.07
C ILE A 197 22.38 -2.65 -2.14
N CYS A 198 22.05 -1.42 -1.78
CA CYS A 198 20.67 -0.98 -1.61
C CYS A 198 20.46 0.48 -1.99
N GLN A 199 19.22 0.84 -2.26
CA GLN A 199 18.78 2.21 -2.43
C GLN A 199 18.02 2.70 -1.20
N SER A 200 18.33 3.92 -0.77
CA SER A 200 17.54 4.63 0.25
C SER A 200 16.16 5.04 -0.30
N GLU A 201 15.32 5.59 0.57
CA GLU A 201 14.02 6.20 0.23
C GLU A 201 14.14 7.34 -0.80
N THR A 202 15.31 7.99 -0.88
CA THR A 202 15.61 9.07 -1.83
C THR A 202 16.28 8.58 -3.11
N ASN A 203 16.23 7.26 -3.38
CA ASN A 203 16.90 6.60 -4.52
C ASN A 203 18.44 6.71 -4.51
N GLN A 204 19.05 7.02 -3.37
CA GLN A 204 20.51 7.03 -3.27
C GLN A 204 21.03 5.61 -3.09
N LYS A 205 21.88 5.17 -4.01
CA LYS A 205 22.54 3.87 -3.96
C LYS A 205 23.68 3.89 -2.94
N GLY A 206 23.78 2.84 -2.15
CA GLY A 206 24.84 2.67 -1.15
C GLY A 206 25.03 1.20 -0.76
N ALA A 207 25.92 0.97 0.19
CA ALA A 207 26.18 -0.35 0.76
C ALA A 207 25.91 -0.32 2.27
N LEU A 208 25.26 -1.35 2.80
CA LEU A 208 25.00 -1.51 4.23
C LEU A 208 25.51 -2.87 4.69
N ARG A 209 26.45 -2.85 5.65
CA ARG A 209 27.02 -4.04 6.28
C ARG A 209 26.39 -4.29 7.64
N PHE A 210 26.02 -5.54 7.92
CA PHE A 210 25.42 -5.98 9.18
C PHE A 210 25.81 -7.43 9.52
N ASN A 211 25.68 -7.80 10.78
CA ASN A 211 25.79 -9.19 11.24
C ASN A 211 24.44 -9.87 11.18
N TRP A 212 24.39 -11.16 10.84
CA TRP A 212 23.12 -11.91 10.81
C TRP A 212 22.40 -11.90 12.17
N SER A 213 23.15 -11.82 13.27
CA SER A 213 22.62 -11.69 14.63
C SER A 213 21.88 -10.38 14.91
N GLU A 214 22.05 -9.35 14.07
CA GLU A 214 21.30 -8.09 14.20
C GLU A 214 19.87 -8.20 13.68
N VAL A 215 19.57 -9.25 12.90
CA VAL A 215 18.25 -9.47 12.33
C VAL A 215 17.33 -10.03 13.40
N ALA A 216 16.38 -9.21 13.87
CA ALA A 216 15.38 -9.64 14.85
C ALA A 216 14.14 -10.26 14.20
N GLY A 217 13.97 -10.07 12.89
CA GLY A 217 12.78 -10.55 12.20
C GLY A 217 12.86 -10.65 10.70
N ARG A 218 12.02 -11.54 10.18
CA ARG A 218 11.78 -11.73 8.75
C ARG A 218 10.28 -11.61 8.49
N VAL A 219 9.91 -10.79 7.52
CA VAL A 219 8.53 -10.68 7.02
C VAL A 219 8.52 -11.10 5.55
N GLU A 220 7.57 -11.94 5.18
CA GLU A 220 7.37 -12.41 3.81
C GLU A 220 6.00 -12.01 3.30
N GLY A 221 5.95 -11.55 2.05
CA GLY A 221 4.74 -11.12 1.39
C GLY A 221 4.66 -11.58 -0.05
N ARG A 222 3.43 -11.66 -0.54
CA ARG A 222 3.10 -11.86 -1.95
C ARG A 222 2.19 -10.72 -2.38
N LEU A 223 2.70 -9.88 -3.28
CA LEU A 223 1.98 -8.73 -3.78
C LEU A 223 1.29 -9.13 -5.09
N PRO A 224 -0.05 -9.03 -5.19
CA PRO A 224 -0.74 -9.38 -6.42
C PRO A 224 -0.37 -8.43 -7.57
N ILE A 225 -0.23 -9.03 -8.75
CA ILE A 225 -0.10 -8.33 -10.03
C ILE A 225 -1.42 -8.52 -10.78
N PHE A 226 -2.14 -7.41 -10.95
CA PHE A 226 -3.46 -7.38 -11.57
C PHE A 226 -3.34 -7.08 -13.06
N GLU A 227 -4.15 -7.77 -13.87
CA GLU A 227 -4.34 -7.47 -15.29
C GLU A 227 -5.82 -7.43 -15.66
N GLN A 228 -6.13 -6.69 -16.74
CA GLN A 228 -7.46 -6.67 -17.34
C GLN A 228 -7.61 -7.85 -18.29
N VAL A 229 -8.41 -8.85 -17.90
CA VAL A 229 -8.68 -10.02 -18.72
C VAL A 229 -10.07 -9.97 -19.34
N VAL A 230 -10.19 -10.55 -20.52
CA VAL A 230 -11.49 -10.84 -21.14
C VAL A 230 -11.88 -12.26 -20.75
N ASP A 231 -12.99 -12.38 -20.03
CA ASP A 231 -13.57 -13.66 -19.62
C ASP A 231 -15.00 -13.77 -20.14
N LYS A 232 -15.61 -14.95 -20.05
CA LYS A 232 -17.02 -15.15 -20.37
C LYS A 232 -17.83 -15.24 -19.09
N ASN A 233 -18.90 -14.45 -18.99
CA ASN A 233 -19.82 -14.57 -17.87
C ASN A 233 -20.66 -15.88 -17.97
N ILE A 234 -21.48 -16.15 -16.94
CA ILE A 234 -22.41 -17.28 -16.91
C ILE A 234 -23.41 -17.34 -18.10
N HIS A 235 -23.57 -16.23 -18.83
CA HIS A 235 -24.39 -16.11 -20.04
C HIS A 235 -23.55 -16.15 -21.34
N ASN A 236 -22.30 -16.59 -21.28
CA ASN A 236 -21.37 -16.71 -22.41
C ASN A 236 -21.02 -15.37 -23.10
N GLN A 237 -21.25 -14.23 -22.44
CA GLN A 237 -20.90 -12.90 -22.94
C GLN A 237 -19.51 -12.51 -22.47
N LEU A 238 -18.74 -11.86 -23.36
CA LEU A 238 -17.41 -11.35 -23.03
C LEU A 238 -17.53 -10.21 -22.01
N VAL A 239 -16.91 -10.38 -20.86
CA VAL A 239 -16.78 -9.40 -19.80
C VAL A 239 -15.31 -9.10 -19.56
N ARG A 240 -14.97 -7.81 -19.43
CA ARG A 240 -13.65 -7.41 -18.96
C ARG A 240 -13.70 -7.35 -17.44
N LYS A 241 -12.78 -8.06 -16.79
CA LYS A 241 -12.62 -8.03 -15.34
C LYS A 241 -11.14 -7.92 -14.98
N GLU A 242 -10.87 -7.32 -13.84
CA GLU A 242 -9.55 -7.38 -13.24
C GLU A 242 -9.34 -8.78 -12.63
N GLN A 243 -8.18 -9.37 -12.87
CA GLN A 243 -7.80 -10.65 -12.30
C GLN A 243 -6.33 -10.64 -11.91
N THR A 244 -6.01 -11.23 -10.76
CA THR A 244 -4.62 -11.50 -10.37
C THR A 244 -4.03 -12.54 -11.31
N GLN A 245 -2.97 -12.18 -12.03
CA GLN A 245 -2.26 -13.08 -12.96
C GLN A 245 -1.01 -13.69 -12.32
N ASP A 246 -0.33 -12.89 -11.50
CA ASP A 246 0.92 -13.32 -10.87
C ASP A 246 1.09 -12.63 -9.50
N TYR A 247 2.15 -13.01 -8.78
CA TYR A 247 2.54 -12.44 -7.50
C TYR A 247 4.02 -12.11 -7.47
N ALA A 248 4.33 -10.84 -7.21
CA ALA A 248 5.67 -10.41 -6.82
C ALA A 248 5.96 -10.89 -5.39
N GLN A 249 7.14 -11.46 -5.17
CA GLN A 249 7.59 -11.88 -3.85
C GLN A 249 8.39 -10.75 -3.19
N VAL A 250 8.07 -10.48 -1.93
CA VAL A 250 8.77 -9.49 -1.11
C VAL A 250 9.21 -10.12 0.21
N LEU A 251 10.42 -9.78 0.65
CA LEU A 251 10.99 -10.23 1.91
C LEU A 251 11.64 -9.04 2.60
N ASP A 252 11.24 -8.78 3.84
CA ASP A 252 11.86 -7.76 4.69
C ASP A 252 12.68 -8.41 5.80
N LEU A 253 13.92 -7.96 5.96
CA LEU A 253 14.74 -8.22 7.14
C LEU A 253 14.70 -7.00 8.06
N HIS A 254 14.40 -7.23 9.33
CA HIS A 254 14.26 -6.19 10.33
C HIS A 254 15.55 -6.03 11.13
N LEU A 255 16.08 -4.81 11.16
CA LEU A 255 17.24 -4.41 11.97
C LEU A 255 16.80 -3.35 13.02
N PRO A 256 16.16 -3.75 14.14
CA PRO A 256 15.59 -2.82 15.12
C PRO A 256 16.58 -1.81 15.70
N HIS A 257 17.80 -2.27 16.05
CA HIS A 257 18.84 -1.39 16.60
C HIS A 257 19.31 -0.30 15.63
N ARG A 258 19.05 -0.48 14.33
CA ARG A 258 19.34 0.51 13.28
C ARG A 258 18.09 1.24 12.81
N ASN A 259 16.94 0.99 13.43
CA ASN A 259 15.62 1.48 13.00
C ASN A 259 15.38 1.30 11.49
N SER A 260 15.78 0.16 10.94
CA SER A 260 15.88 -0.04 9.49
C SER A 260 15.30 -1.38 9.04
N ILE A 261 14.68 -1.37 7.86
CA ILE A 261 14.21 -2.55 7.13
C ILE A 261 15.02 -2.68 5.84
N LEU A 262 15.53 -3.88 5.59
CA LEU A 262 16.10 -4.27 4.31
C LEU A 262 15.04 -5.00 3.50
N ARG A 263 14.54 -4.36 2.43
CA ARG A 263 13.45 -4.88 1.59
C ARG A 263 14.00 -5.51 0.31
N PHE A 264 13.82 -6.81 0.18
CA PHE A 264 14.14 -7.59 -1.01
C PHE A 264 12.86 -7.76 -1.83
N GLY A 265 12.93 -7.50 -3.14
CA GLY A 265 11.85 -7.77 -4.09
C GLY A 265 12.37 -8.59 -5.26
N ASP A 266 11.64 -9.63 -5.66
CA ASP A 266 12.06 -10.50 -6.77
C ASP A 266 12.08 -9.77 -8.12
N TRP A 267 11.36 -8.66 -8.24
CA TRP A 267 11.31 -7.79 -9.42
C TRP A 267 12.51 -6.84 -9.54
N SER A 268 13.15 -6.46 -8.43
CA SER A 268 14.24 -5.47 -8.41
C SER A 268 15.61 -6.06 -8.07
N TYR A 269 15.65 -7.29 -7.58
CA TYR A 269 16.89 -7.94 -7.16
C TYR A 269 17.77 -8.36 -8.36
N GLN A 270 19.04 -7.96 -8.32
CA GLN A 270 20.04 -8.18 -9.34
C GLN A 270 20.82 -9.47 -9.05
N PHE A 271 20.26 -10.61 -9.46
CA PHE A 271 20.84 -11.93 -9.20
C PHE A 271 22.24 -12.15 -9.78
N GLU A 272 22.61 -11.43 -10.84
CA GLU A 272 23.93 -11.55 -11.46
C GLU A 272 25.03 -10.84 -10.66
N GLN A 273 24.70 -9.82 -9.85
CA GLN A 273 25.68 -9.08 -9.05
C GLN A 273 25.89 -9.67 -7.64
N GLY A 274 25.04 -10.62 -7.22
CA GLY A 274 25.08 -11.23 -5.88
C GLY A 274 25.79 -12.59 -5.81
N GLN A 275 26.35 -13.11 -6.91
CA GLN A 275 26.87 -14.49 -6.97
C GLN A 275 28.31 -14.68 -6.48
N GLU A 276 29.05 -13.63 -6.12
CA GLU A 276 30.49 -13.79 -5.85
C GLU A 276 30.87 -14.20 -4.41
N ALA A 277 29.91 -14.45 -3.51
CA ALA A 277 30.25 -14.94 -2.17
C ALA A 277 29.15 -15.82 -1.55
N ALA A 278 29.17 -17.11 -1.89
CA ALA A 278 28.63 -18.14 -1.01
C ALA A 278 29.69 -19.24 -0.83
N PRO A 279 30.35 -19.34 0.33
CA PRO A 279 31.14 -20.51 0.69
C PRO A 279 30.23 -21.54 1.37
N PHE A 280 29.18 -22.02 0.70
CA PHE A 280 28.40 -23.16 1.16
C PHE A 280 27.94 -24.00 -0.04
N ASP A 281 28.58 -25.15 -0.15
CA ASP A 281 28.35 -26.26 -1.09
C ASP A 281 28.58 -26.00 -2.58
N ALA A 282 29.81 -26.32 -2.99
CA ALA A 282 30.21 -26.65 -4.36
C ALA A 282 29.54 -27.95 -4.86
N VAL A 283 28.23 -28.09 -4.70
CA VAL A 283 27.44 -29.16 -5.34
C VAL A 283 26.82 -28.57 -6.60
N ARG A 284 27.60 -28.62 -7.69
CA ARG A 284 27.17 -28.48 -9.10
C ARG A 284 25.98 -27.53 -9.31
N SER A 285 26.25 -26.23 -9.36
CA SER A 285 25.27 -25.23 -9.78
C SER A 285 24.90 -25.48 -11.24
N THR A 286 23.81 -26.20 -11.49
CA THR A 286 23.10 -26.08 -12.77
C THR A 286 22.72 -24.61 -12.93
N PRO A 287 22.99 -23.98 -14.09
CA PRO A 287 22.59 -22.60 -14.31
C PRO A 287 21.07 -22.51 -14.10
N LEU A 288 20.66 -21.75 -13.08
CA LEU A 288 19.24 -21.54 -12.82
C LEU A 288 18.66 -20.69 -13.95
N THR A 289 17.73 -21.28 -14.69
CA THR A 289 17.17 -20.70 -15.91
C THR A 289 16.05 -19.68 -15.68
N SER A 290 15.50 -19.57 -14.45
CA SER A 290 14.43 -18.63 -14.12
C SER A 290 14.70 -17.80 -12.86
N ASN A 291 14.23 -16.55 -12.86
CA ASN A 291 14.33 -15.65 -11.70
C ASN A 291 13.61 -16.23 -10.47
N ARG A 292 12.54 -17.00 -10.66
CA ARG A 292 11.82 -17.66 -9.57
C ARG A 292 12.70 -18.67 -8.82
N LEU A 293 13.50 -19.46 -9.55
CA LEU A 293 14.44 -20.40 -8.93
C LEU A 293 15.56 -19.65 -8.20
N LYS A 294 16.09 -18.58 -8.80
CA LYS A 294 17.12 -17.73 -8.18
C LYS A 294 16.62 -17.07 -6.89
N TRP A 295 15.38 -16.56 -6.89
CA TRP A 295 14.72 -16.04 -5.69
C TRP A 295 14.59 -17.09 -4.61
N ASN A 296 14.10 -18.29 -4.95
CA ASN A 296 13.95 -19.37 -3.97
C ASN A 296 15.30 -19.78 -3.37
N GLN A 297 16.38 -19.78 -4.16
CA GLN A 297 17.72 -20.06 -3.65
C GLN A 297 18.20 -18.95 -2.70
N LEU A 298 17.97 -17.68 -3.04
CA LEU A 298 18.29 -16.54 -2.18
C LEU A 298 17.54 -16.61 -0.84
N VAL A 299 16.24 -16.88 -0.85
CA VAL A 299 15.46 -16.99 0.38
C VAL A 299 15.97 -18.13 1.25
N ARG A 300 16.31 -19.28 0.66
CA ARG A 300 16.89 -20.42 1.39
C ARG A 300 18.27 -20.11 1.99
N SER A 301 19.12 -19.36 1.29
CA SER A 301 20.44 -18.99 1.82
C SER A 301 20.30 -18.00 2.98
N ILE A 302 19.39 -17.04 2.89
CA ILE A 302 19.04 -16.13 3.99
C ILE A 302 18.46 -16.93 5.17
N GLU A 303 17.55 -17.87 4.93
CA GLU A 303 16.97 -18.73 5.97
C GLU A 303 18.05 -19.52 6.72
N ALA A 304 18.98 -20.13 6.00
CA ALA A 304 20.10 -20.87 6.59
C ALA A 304 20.99 -19.96 7.46
N ALA A 305 21.20 -18.70 7.06
CA ALA A 305 22.01 -17.75 7.82
C ALA A 305 21.32 -17.18 9.06
N LEU A 306 19.98 -17.06 9.03
CA LEU A 306 19.19 -16.49 10.12
C LEU A 306 18.86 -17.50 11.24
N GLY A 307 18.89 -18.81 10.96
CA GLY A 307 18.57 -19.84 11.95
C GLY A 307 17.14 -19.70 12.49
N ASN A 308 17.00 -19.39 13.78
CA ASN A 308 15.72 -19.39 14.51
C ASN A 308 14.99 -18.03 14.53
N VAL A 309 15.38 -17.06 13.68
CA VAL A 309 14.71 -15.75 13.64
C VAL A 309 13.22 -15.93 13.26
N PRO A 310 12.26 -15.33 14.00
CA PRO A 310 10.84 -15.52 13.73
C PRO A 310 10.42 -14.96 12.35
N VAL A 311 9.68 -15.79 11.61
CA VAL A 311 9.15 -15.50 10.27
C VAL A 311 7.68 -15.12 10.34
N TRP A 312 7.31 -14.02 9.68
CA TRP A 312 5.95 -13.51 9.60
C TRP A 312 5.47 -13.57 8.15
N SER A 313 4.55 -14.49 7.84
CA SER A 313 4.10 -14.78 6.48
C SER A 313 2.58 -14.67 6.31
N ASP A 314 1.86 -14.15 7.31
CA ASP A 314 0.39 -14.03 7.29
C ASP A 314 -0.08 -12.76 6.53
N PHE A 315 0.80 -12.13 5.76
CA PHE A 315 0.50 -10.92 4.99
C PHE A 315 -0.71 -11.05 4.06
N PRO A 316 -0.93 -12.15 3.29
CA PRO A 316 -2.07 -12.22 2.37
C PRO A 316 -3.42 -11.99 3.06
N ALA A 317 -3.65 -12.65 4.20
CA ALA A 317 -4.87 -12.49 4.98
C ALA A 317 -4.99 -11.08 5.59
N PHE A 318 -3.88 -10.53 6.07
CA PHE A 318 -3.86 -9.15 6.56
C PHE A 318 -4.20 -8.16 5.44
N GLY A 319 -3.55 -8.28 4.29
CA GLY A 319 -3.72 -7.42 3.12
C GLY A 319 -5.14 -7.43 2.60
N GLU A 320 -5.74 -8.60 2.39
CA GLU A 320 -7.14 -8.74 1.97
C GLU A 320 -8.11 -7.98 2.88
N SER A 321 -7.85 -8.00 4.19
CA SER A 321 -8.69 -7.30 5.17
C SER A 321 -8.43 -5.79 5.25
N ALA A 322 -7.25 -5.33 4.82
CA ALA A 322 -6.76 -3.98 5.07
C ALA A 322 -6.88 -3.05 3.85
N ILE A 323 -6.84 -3.59 2.62
CA ILE A 323 -6.76 -2.81 1.38
C ILE A 323 -7.85 -1.73 1.24
N GLU A 324 -9.10 -2.04 1.63
CA GLU A 324 -10.21 -1.09 1.53
C GLU A 324 -10.02 0.12 2.45
N SER A 325 -9.49 -0.11 3.65
CA SER A 325 -9.22 0.94 4.64
C SER A 325 -7.99 1.79 4.27
N LEU A 326 -7.06 1.22 3.49
CA LEU A 326 -5.78 1.85 3.17
C LEU A 326 -5.78 2.69 1.91
N ALA A 327 -6.86 2.68 1.12
CA ALA A 327 -6.93 3.40 -0.15
C ALA A 327 -6.68 4.92 -0.04
N MET A 328 -6.88 5.53 1.13
CA MET A 328 -6.68 6.97 1.37
C MET A 328 -5.51 7.29 2.31
N VAL A 329 -4.75 6.28 2.76
CA VAL A 329 -3.68 6.46 3.75
C VAL A 329 -2.36 6.74 3.05
N ARG A 330 -1.70 7.82 3.49
CA ARG A 330 -0.39 8.22 2.99
C ARG A 330 0.71 7.57 3.83
N LEU A 331 1.09 6.36 3.45
CA LEU A 331 2.24 5.64 4.01
C LEU A 331 3.12 5.18 2.84
N PRO A 332 4.29 5.82 2.61
CA PRO A 332 5.17 5.48 1.51
C PRO A 332 5.58 4.01 1.57
N SER A 333 5.24 3.26 0.52
CA SER A 333 5.50 1.82 0.51
C SER A 333 6.93 1.48 0.13
N HIS A 334 7.66 2.36 -0.56
CA HIS A 334 9.00 2.05 -1.11
C HIS A 334 9.02 0.74 -1.93
N ILE A 335 7.92 0.48 -2.65
CA ILE A 335 7.75 -0.65 -3.56
C ILE A 335 7.54 -0.06 -4.95
N ASP A 336 8.53 -0.25 -5.81
CA ASP A 336 8.52 0.23 -7.20
C ASP A 336 8.19 -0.90 -8.17
N LEU A 337 7.14 -1.67 -7.86
CA LEU A 337 6.67 -2.71 -8.76
C LEU A 337 5.84 -2.06 -9.87
N PHE A 338 6.26 -2.28 -11.12
CA PHE A 338 5.53 -1.78 -12.28
C PHE A 338 4.14 -2.40 -12.36
N ARG A 339 3.10 -1.57 -12.34
CA ARG A 339 1.69 -1.97 -12.49
C ARG A 339 0.96 -0.98 -13.37
N GLN A 340 -0.08 -1.45 -14.07
CA GLN A 340 -0.94 -0.57 -14.88
C GLN A 340 -1.81 0.37 -14.03
N ALA A 341 -2.12 -0.02 -12.80
CA ALA A 341 -2.93 0.76 -11.87
C ALA A 341 -2.30 0.77 -10.47
N PRO A 342 -2.44 1.88 -9.71
CA PRO A 342 -2.07 1.94 -8.31
C PRO A 342 -2.82 0.89 -7.48
N THR A 343 -2.20 0.42 -6.40
CA THR A 343 -2.81 -0.57 -5.52
C THR A 343 -2.49 -0.31 -4.05
N ALA A 344 -3.47 -0.51 -3.18
CA ALA A 344 -3.29 -0.39 -1.72
C ALA A 344 -2.48 -1.56 -1.12
N TRP A 345 -2.20 -2.61 -1.91
CA TRP A 345 -1.43 -3.77 -1.48
C TRP A 345 0.00 -3.42 -1.05
N ASP A 346 0.62 -2.44 -1.70
CA ASP A 346 1.98 -2.00 -1.36
C ASP A 346 1.99 -1.28 0.00
N THR A 347 1.02 -0.37 0.19
CA THR A 347 0.79 0.31 1.47
C THR A 347 0.44 -0.68 2.58
N ALA A 348 -0.36 -1.70 2.27
CA ALA A 348 -0.72 -2.76 3.21
C ALA A 348 0.51 -3.56 3.63
N PHE A 349 1.43 -3.86 2.70
CA PHE A 349 2.67 -4.57 3.03
C PHE A 349 3.58 -3.71 3.90
N GLN A 350 3.74 -2.43 3.56
CA GLN A 350 4.51 -1.49 4.38
C GLN A 350 3.93 -1.39 5.80
N LEU A 351 2.61 -1.27 5.92
CA LEU A 351 1.93 -1.27 7.21
C LEU A 351 2.23 -2.58 7.95
N TYR A 352 1.94 -3.74 7.35
CA TYR A 352 2.15 -5.04 7.97
C TYR A 352 3.59 -5.24 8.48
N SER A 353 4.58 -4.98 7.63
CA SER A 353 5.99 -5.11 7.99
C SER A 353 6.39 -4.13 9.09
N GLY A 354 5.92 -2.88 9.03
CA GLY A 354 6.13 -1.88 10.08
C GLY A 354 5.49 -2.26 11.42
N LEU A 355 4.28 -2.83 11.40
CA LEU A 355 3.62 -3.35 12.60
C LEU A 355 4.46 -4.45 13.27
N VAL A 356 4.99 -5.38 12.48
CA VAL A 356 5.89 -6.44 12.97
C VAL A 356 7.17 -5.85 13.55
N PHE A 357 7.75 -4.86 12.88
CA PHE A 357 8.97 -4.18 13.31
C PHE A 357 8.81 -3.52 14.69
N GLU A 358 7.72 -2.75 14.87
CA GLU A 358 7.41 -2.06 16.12
C GLU A 358 7.09 -3.03 17.26
N GLN A 359 6.32 -4.09 16.98
CA GLN A 359 5.99 -5.11 17.97
C GLN A 359 7.24 -5.84 18.51
N LYS A 360 8.24 -6.07 17.66
CA LYS A 360 9.50 -6.69 18.09
C LYS A 360 10.39 -5.72 18.86
N SER A 361 10.44 -4.47 18.43
CA SER A 361 11.23 -3.43 19.10
C SER A 361 10.76 -3.23 20.54
N LYS A 362 9.45 -3.30 20.78
CA LYS A 362 8.85 -3.23 22.13
C LYS A 362 9.09 -4.45 23.02
N ARG A 363 9.37 -5.62 22.44
CA ARG A 363 9.64 -6.86 23.20
C ARG A 363 11.13 -7.09 23.48
N SER A 364 12.01 -6.33 22.81
CA SER A 364 13.47 -6.43 22.95
C SER A 364 14.08 -5.34 23.84
N ALA A 365 13.27 -4.36 24.24
CA ALA A 365 13.55 -3.36 25.28
C ALA A 365 12.89 -3.81 26.59
#